data_AF-A0A319D1X9-F1
#
_entry.id   AF-A0A319D1X9-F1
#
_cell.length_a   1.000
_cell.length_b   1.000
_cell.length_c   1.000
_cell.angle_alpha   90.00
_cell.angle_beta   90.00
_cell.angle_gamma   90.00
#
_symmetry.space_group_name_H-M   'P 1'
#
loop_
_entity.id
_entity.type
_entity.pdbx_description
1 polymer ?
#
loop_
_entity_poly.entity_id
_entity_poly.type
_entity_poly.pdbx_seq_one_letter_code
_entity_poly.pdbx_strand_id
1 'polypeptide(L)'
;MQCGVGTILHGTITSVSPQMNTSLRTVKMTPKGRDPIGLDTINIRGSTIRYYILPDSLPLDTLLIDDTPKPKNKARKEADRGGRGGRGGPRGRGRGRGRGRGRGF
;
A
#
# COMPACT_ATOMS: atom_id res chain seq x y z
N MET A 1 -25.65 -1.08 -11.18
CA MET A 1 -25.10 0.21 -10.71
C MET A 1 -25.85 1.36 -11.38
N GLN A 2 -25.96 2.50 -10.71
CA GLN A 2 -26.55 3.70 -11.31
C GLN A 2 -25.49 4.78 -11.51
N CYS A 3 -25.41 5.28 -12.74
CA CYS A 3 -24.54 6.36 -13.14
C CYS A 3 -25.34 7.67 -13.25
N GLY A 4 -24.62 8.79 -13.41
CA GLY A 4 -25.17 10.13 -13.51
C GLY A 4 -26.28 10.23 -14.54
N VAL A 5 -27.12 11.26 -14.37
CA VAL A 5 -28.23 11.59 -15.29
C VAL A 5 -29.29 10.48 -15.48
N GLY A 6 -29.29 9.45 -14.65
CA GLY A 6 -30.33 8.41 -14.61
C GLY A 6 -30.02 7.16 -15.42
N THR A 7 -28.81 7.02 -15.98
CA THR A 7 -28.39 5.80 -16.69
C THR A 7 -28.17 4.65 -15.72
N ILE A 8 -28.76 3.50 -16.01
CA ILE A 8 -28.61 2.27 -15.24
C ILE A 8 -27.74 1.30 -16.03
N LEU A 9 -26.79 0.67 -15.34
CA LEU A 9 -25.88 -0.32 -15.93
C LEU A 9 -25.96 -1.62 -15.11
N HIS A 10 -26.28 -2.71 -15.80
CA HIS A 10 -26.24 -4.06 -15.27
C HIS A 10 -25.14 -4.83 -15.98
N GLY A 11 -24.24 -5.47 -15.24
CA GLY A 11 -23.15 -6.24 -15.84
C GLY A 11 -22.21 -6.75 -14.76
N THR A 12 -21.15 -7.43 -15.19
CA THR A 12 -20.13 -7.96 -14.29
C THR A 12 -18.98 -6.98 -14.16
N ILE A 13 -18.63 -6.60 -12.93
CA ILE A 13 -17.46 -5.76 -12.65
C ILE A 13 -16.21 -6.60 -12.90
N THR A 14 -15.33 -6.10 -13.76
CA THR A 14 -14.04 -6.73 -14.05
C THR A 14 -12.94 -6.11 -13.20
N SER A 15 -12.95 -4.79 -13.04
CA SER A 15 -12.00 -4.06 -12.19
C SER A 15 -12.56 -2.70 -11.76
N VAL A 16 -12.04 -2.18 -10.64
CA VAL A 16 -12.37 -0.86 -10.10
C VAL A 16 -11.09 -0.18 -9.64
N SER A 17 -10.90 1.09 -10.00
CA SER A 17 -9.79 1.90 -9.51
C SER A 17 -10.13 2.63 -8.21
N PRO A 18 -9.15 3.15 -7.45
CA PRO A 18 -9.41 3.98 -6.26
C PRO A 18 -10.24 5.25 -6.55
N GLN A 19 -10.22 5.74 -7.79
CA GLN A 19 -11.06 6.86 -8.24
C GLN A 19 -12.47 6.42 -8.65
N MET A 20 -12.84 5.18 -8.35
CA MET A 20 -14.08 4.49 -8.75
C MET A 20 -14.25 4.33 -10.28
N ASN A 21 -13.19 4.46 -11.08
CA ASN A 21 -13.31 4.14 -12.50
C ASN A 21 -13.56 2.63 -12.61
N THR A 22 -14.63 2.25 -13.29
CA THR A 22 -15.13 0.88 -13.28
C THR A 22 -15.20 0.32 -14.69
N SER A 23 -14.57 -0.83 -14.88
CA SER A 23 -14.66 -1.60 -16.11
C SER A 23 -15.68 -2.72 -15.92
N LEU A 24 -16.70 -2.76 -16.76
CA LEU A 24 -17.71 -3.83 -16.77
C LEU A 24 -17.60 -4.66 -18.06
N ARG A 25 -18.02 -5.92 -17.96
CA ARG A 25 -18.26 -6.82 -19.10
C ARG A 25 -19.69 -7.36 -19.08
N THR A 26 -20.17 -7.80 -20.25
CA THR A 26 -21.51 -8.37 -20.47
C THR A 26 -22.58 -7.43 -19.90
N VAL A 27 -22.69 -6.25 -20.51
CA VAL A 27 -23.39 -5.11 -19.94
C VAL A 27 -24.71 -4.87 -20.65
N LYS A 28 -25.76 -4.66 -19.87
CA LYS A 28 -27.02 -4.08 -20.30
C LYS A 28 -27.09 -2.65 -19.77
N MET A 29 -26.98 -1.69 -20.67
CA MET A 29 -27.09 -0.27 -20.38
C MET A 29 -28.50 0.22 -20.68
N THR A 30 -29.14 0.90 -19.74
CA THR A 30 -30.42 1.57 -19.94
C THR A 30 -30.22 3.07 -19.69
N PRO A 31 -30.02 3.87 -20.77
CA PRO A 31 -30.00 5.31 -20.65
C PRO A 31 -31.37 5.83 -20.19
N LYS A 32 -31.39 6.97 -19.50
CA LYS A 32 -32.64 7.57 -19.04
C LYS A 32 -33.56 7.85 -20.24
N GLY A 33 -34.76 7.28 -20.22
CA GLY A 33 -35.79 7.50 -21.25
C GLY A 33 -35.47 6.87 -22.60
N ARG A 34 -34.58 5.88 -22.66
CA ARG A 34 -34.29 5.11 -23.88
C ARG A 34 -34.31 3.62 -23.59
N ASP A 35 -34.42 2.85 -24.67
CA ASP A 35 -34.41 1.40 -24.59
C ASP A 35 -33.03 0.85 -24.13
N PRO A 36 -33.01 -0.33 -23.49
CA PRO A 36 -31.77 -0.99 -23.10
C PRO A 36 -30.91 -1.38 -24.30
N ILE A 37 -29.60 -1.14 -24.20
CA ILE A 37 -28.58 -1.48 -25.18
C ILE A 37 -27.64 -2.52 -24.56
N GLY A 38 -27.40 -3.61 -25.28
CA GLY A 38 -26.39 -4.61 -24.92
C GLY A 38 -25.00 -4.18 -25.38
N LEU A 39 -24.01 -4.32 -24.52
CA LEU A 39 -22.61 -4.00 -24.79
C LEU A 39 -21.73 -5.12 -24.22
N ASP A 40 -20.68 -5.51 -24.94
CA ASP A 40 -19.75 -6.54 -24.45
C ASP A 40 -18.86 -6.02 -23.32
N THR A 41 -18.37 -4.78 -23.45
CA THR A 41 -17.52 -4.11 -22.45
C THR A 41 -17.85 -2.62 -22.37
N ILE A 42 -17.65 -2.01 -21.20
CA ILE A 42 -17.74 -0.56 -21.02
C ILE A 42 -16.83 -0.10 -19.87
N ASN A 43 -16.28 1.10 -20.01
CA ASN A 43 -15.52 1.77 -18.97
C ASN A 43 -16.26 3.02 -18.52
N ILE A 44 -16.50 3.13 -17.22
CA ILE A 44 -17.24 4.23 -16.61
C ILE A 44 -16.31 5.04 -15.72
N ARG A 45 -16.38 6.37 -15.86
CA ARG A 45 -15.65 7.29 -14.99
C ARG A 45 -16.30 7.32 -13.61
N GLY A 46 -15.50 7.12 -12.56
CA GLY A 46 -15.99 7.01 -11.20
C GLY A 46 -16.75 8.22 -10.67
N SER A 47 -16.39 9.43 -11.13
CA SER A 47 -17.09 10.67 -10.77
C SER A 47 -18.56 10.70 -11.22
N THR A 48 -18.96 9.82 -12.14
CA THR A 48 -20.35 9.71 -12.60
C THR A 48 -21.14 8.64 -11.85
N ILE A 49 -20.51 7.83 -11.01
CA ILE A 49 -21.17 6.71 -10.32
C ILE A 49 -21.80 7.21 -9.03
N ARG A 50 -23.09 6.89 -8.82
CA ARG A 50 -23.83 7.29 -7.61
C ARG A 50 -23.89 6.16 -6.58
N TYR A 51 -24.24 4.96 -7.02
CA TYR A 51 -24.25 3.79 -6.15
C TYR A 51 -24.06 2.49 -6.94
N TYR A 52 -23.49 1.50 -6.25
CA TYR A 52 -23.47 0.12 -6.69
C TYR A 52 -24.63 -0.63 -6.06
N ILE A 53 -25.22 -1.54 -6.83
CA ILE A 53 -26.11 -2.57 -6.28
C ILE A 53 -25.26 -3.83 -6.31
N LEU A 54 -24.84 -4.28 -5.14
CA LEU A 54 -24.03 -5.49 -4.98
C LEU A 54 -24.93 -6.65 -4.57
N PRO A 55 -24.57 -7.90 -4.88
CA PRO A 55 -25.25 -9.05 -4.34
C PRO A 55 -25.11 -9.09 -2.81
N ASP A 56 -26.15 -9.54 -2.12
CA ASP A 56 -26.19 -9.64 -0.66
C ASP A 56 -25.13 -10.63 -0.10
N SER A 57 -24.61 -11.52 -0.96
CA SER A 57 -23.63 -12.55 -0.59
C SER A 57 -22.17 -12.09 -0.67
N LEU A 58 -21.89 -10.80 -0.88
CA LEU A 58 -20.52 -10.30 -0.92
C LEU A 58 -20.03 -9.99 0.51
N PRO A 59 -19.02 -10.71 1.05
CA PRO A 59 -18.50 -10.45 2.39
C PRO A 59 -17.65 -9.18 2.42
N LEU A 60 -18.31 -8.02 2.47
CA LEU A 60 -17.68 -6.70 2.51
C LEU A 60 -16.64 -6.58 3.64
N ASP A 61 -16.92 -7.18 4.79
CA ASP A 61 -16.08 -7.09 6.01
C ASP A 61 -14.68 -7.69 5.83
N THR A 62 -14.54 -8.68 4.95
CA THR A 62 -13.25 -9.33 4.68
C THR A 62 -12.41 -8.61 3.63
N LEU A 63 -13.03 -7.78 2.78
CA LEU A 63 -12.35 -7.03 1.71
C LEU A 63 -11.99 -5.60 2.14
N LEU A 64 -12.53 -5.13 3.26
CA LEU A 64 -12.19 -3.84 3.88
C LEU A 64 -11.03 -3.96 4.89
N ILE A 65 -10.23 -5.04 4.81
CA ILE A 65 -9.00 -5.15 5.58
C ILE A 65 -8.00 -4.17 4.97
N ASP A 66 -7.63 -3.14 5.72
CA ASP A 66 -6.62 -2.17 5.35
C ASP A 66 -5.33 -2.88 4.90
N ASP A 67 -5.01 -2.81 3.60
CA ASP A 67 -3.73 -3.21 3.01
C ASP A 67 -2.60 -2.23 3.42
N THR A 68 -2.66 -1.67 4.64
CA THR A 68 -1.58 -0.85 5.17
C THR A 68 -0.40 -1.78 5.43
N PRO A 69 0.73 -1.64 4.68
CA PRO A 69 1.89 -2.44 4.97
C PRO A 69 2.35 -2.11 6.38
N LYS A 70 2.16 -3.06 7.32
CA LYS A 70 2.58 -2.91 8.71
C LYS A 70 3.99 -2.33 8.71
N PRO A 71 4.21 -1.12 9.27
CA PRO A 71 5.55 -0.55 9.32
C PRO A 71 6.41 -1.54 10.09
N LYS A 72 7.38 -2.17 9.41
CA LYS A 72 8.43 -2.94 10.06
C LYS A 72 9.20 -1.94 10.90
N ASN A 73 8.80 -1.79 12.16
CA ASN A 73 9.61 -1.18 13.20
C ASN A 73 10.93 -1.94 13.20
N LYS A 74 11.93 -1.39 12.50
CA LYS A 74 13.32 -1.71 12.74
C LYS A 74 13.52 -1.34 14.20
N ALA A 75 13.55 -2.36 15.07
CA ALA A 75 14.06 -2.23 16.41
C ALA A 75 15.42 -1.55 16.28
N ARG A 76 15.44 -0.25 16.54
CA ARG A 76 16.65 0.53 16.65
C ARG A 76 17.29 -0.04 17.90
N LYS A 77 18.16 -1.02 17.69
CA LYS A 77 18.93 -1.69 18.74
C LYS A 77 19.56 -0.56 19.54
N GLU A 78 19.05 -0.41 20.75
CA GLU A 78 19.55 0.46 21.78
C GLU A 78 21.00 0.03 21.99
N ALA A 79 21.94 0.78 21.40
CA ALA A 79 23.35 0.66 21.73
C ALA A 79 23.50 1.30 23.11
N ASP A 80 23.24 0.45 24.10
CA ASP A 80 23.34 0.66 25.53
C ASP A 80 24.58 1.50 25.89
N ARG A 81 24.31 2.68 26.44
CA ARG A 81 25.28 3.44 27.22
C ARG A 81 25.36 2.78 28.59
N GLY A 82 26.27 1.83 28.76
CA GLY A 82 26.46 1.16 30.05
C GLY A 82 27.88 0.64 30.22
N GLY A 83 28.71 1.36 30.97
CA GLY A 83 30.02 0.87 31.38
C GLY A 83 29.95 -0.31 32.36
N ARG A 84 31.15 -0.86 32.64
CA ARG A 84 31.57 -1.68 33.80
C ARG A 84 31.78 -3.17 33.50
N GLY A 85 33.03 -3.62 33.63
CA GLY A 85 33.36 -5.03 33.84
C GLY A 85 34.70 -5.48 33.25
N GLY A 86 35.80 -5.18 33.94
CA GLY A 86 37.12 -5.69 33.57
C GLY A 86 37.26 -7.21 33.76
N ARG A 87 38.14 -7.83 32.96
CA ARG A 87 38.81 -9.12 33.24
C ARG A 87 39.92 -9.38 32.20
N GLY A 88 41.17 -9.41 32.67
CA GLY A 88 42.24 -10.30 32.17
C GLY A 88 43.03 -9.87 30.92
N GLY A 89 44.32 -9.57 31.10
CA GLY A 89 45.31 -9.45 30.00
C GLY A 89 45.64 -10.79 29.29
N PRO A 90 46.59 -10.82 28.34
CA PRO A 90 48.00 -10.56 28.64
C PRO A 90 48.70 -9.55 27.72
N ARG A 91 49.59 -8.76 28.34
CA ARG A 91 50.55 -7.86 27.72
C ARG A 91 51.63 -8.64 26.96
N GLY A 92 51.55 -8.61 25.63
CA GLY A 92 52.66 -8.99 24.74
C GLY A 92 53.81 -7.97 24.81
N ARG A 93 54.96 -8.42 25.31
CA ARG A 93 56.25 -7.72 25.36
C ARG A 93 56.94 -7.79 23.99
N GLY A 94 57.36 -6.65 23.44
CA GLY A 94 58.35 -6.57 22.35
C GLY A 94 58.49 -5.14 21.84
N ARG A 95 59.38 -4.31 22.40
CA ARG A 95 60.78 -4.05 21.96
C ARG A 95 60.90 -3.29 20.62
N GLY A 96 61.38 -2.04 20.71
CA GLY A 96 62.03 -1.29 19.60
C GLY A 96 61.54 0.17 19.53
N ARG A 97 62.16 1.13 20.23
CA ARG A 97 63.35 1.95 19.85
C ARG A 97 63.11 2.93 18.69
N GLY A 98 63.18 4.23 19.01
CA GLY A 98 63.38 5.37 18.08
C GLY A 98 62.50 6.57 18.46
N ARG A 99 62.83 7.44 19.43
CA ARG A 99 63.76 8.60 19.39
C ARG A 99 63.65 9.49 18.13
N GLY A 100 63.07 10.68 18.31
CA GLY A 100 63.21 11.87 17.45
C GLY A 100 62.00 12.82 17.61
N ARG A 101 61.98 13.74 18.59
CA ARG A 101 62.46 15.16 18.56
C ARG A 101 61.81 16.05 17.48
N GLY A 102 61.09 17.09 17.94
CA GLY A 102 60.73 18.31 17.20
C GLY A 102 59.34 18.85 17.58
N ARG A 103 59.17 19.51 18.75
CA ARG A 103 59.12 20.98 18.97
C ARG A 103 57.99 21.70 18.20
N GLY A 104 57.04 22.25 18.95
CA GLY A 104 56.15 23.32 18.50
C GLY A 104 56.90 24.64 18.35
N PHE A 105 56.44 25.47 17.42
CA PHE A 105 55.57 26.63 17.64
C PHE A 105 54.59 26.69 16.48
#